data_AF-A0A0A1VG29-F1
#
_entry.id   AF-A0A0A1VG29-F1
#
_cell.length_a   1.000
_cell.length_b   1.000
_cell.length_c   1.000
_cell.angle_alpha   90.00
_cell.angle_beta   90.00
_cell.angle_gamma   90.00
#
_symmetry.space_group_name_H-M   'P 1'
#
loop_
_entity.id
_entity.type
_entity.pdbx_description
1 polymer ?
#
loop_
_entity_poly.entity_id
_entity_poly.type
_entity_poly.pdbx_seq_one_letter_code
_entity_poly.pdbx_strand_id
1 'polypeptide(L)' 'MLTINADQHPLMNLFHKPTDEKRMVVILKPEQFEGWLQAPATRSMEFLQPFPAEGLRAG' A
#
# COMPACT_ATOMS: atom_id res chain seq x y z
N MET A 1 8.17 -7.37 -3.49
CA MET A 1 6.93 -6.56 -3.45
C MET A 1 7.17 -5.39 -2.52
N LEU A 2 6.87 -4.16 -2.95
CA LEU A 2 7.04 -2.98 -2.10
C LEU A 2 5.97 -2.96 -1.01
N THR A 3 6.38 -2.63 0.21
CA THR A 3 5.50 -2.52 1.36
C THR A 3 5.68 -1.17 2.03
N ILE A 4 4.62 -0.70 2.68
CA ILE A 4 4.58 0.53 3.47
C ILE A 4 3.99 0.22 4.85
N ASN A 5 4.26 1.10 5.81
CA ASN A 5 3.67 1.02 7.14
C ASN A 5 2.14 1.12 7.04
N ALA A 6 1.45 0.35 7.87
CA ALA A 6 0.00 0.24 7.89
C ALA A 6 -0.57 0.30 9.31
N ASP A 7 0.17 0.82 10.30
CA ASP A 7 -0.28 0.84 11.69
C ASP A 7 -1.59 1.64 11.86
N GLN A 8 -1.75 2.68 11.04
CA GLN A 8 -2.94 3.55 11.03
C GLN A 8 -3.98 3.17 9.98
N HIS A 9 -3.76 2.10 9.20
CA HIS A 9 -4.70 1.70 8.16
C HIS A 9 -5.91 0.99 8.77
N PRO A 10 -7.17 1.44 8.53
CA PRO A 10 -8.37 0.94 9.22
C PRO A 10 -8.61 -0.58 9.16
N LEU A 11 -8.26 -1.22 8.03
CA LEU A 11 -8.36 -2.67 7.86
C LEU A 11 -7.03 -3.40 8.10
N MET A 12 -5.94 -2.99 7.42
CA MET A 12 -4.66 -3.69 7.44
C MET A 12 -3.97 -3.70 8.82
N ASN A 13 -4.29 -2.77 9.72
CA ASN A 13 -3.74 -2.77 11.08
C ASN A 13 -4.25 -3.93 11.96
N LEU A 14 -5.32 -4.62 11.55
CA LEU A 14 -5.91 -5.76 12.24
C LEU A 14 -5.17 -7.08 11.96
N PHE A 15 -4.25 -7.09 10.99
CA PHE A 15 -3.47 -8.26 10.60
C PHE A 15 -2.08 -8.25 11.25
N HIS A 16 -1.28 -9.29 11.01
CA HIS A 16 0.04 -9.53 11.62
C HIS A 16 -0.03 -9.72 13.15
N LYS A 17 1.06 -10.18 13.77
CA LYS A 17 1.10 -10.39 15.23
C LYS A 17 0.97 -9.05 15.96
N PRO A 18 0.42 -9.01 17.19
CA PRO A 18 0.19 -7.76 17.92
C PRO A 18 1.44 -6.87 18.11
N THR A 19 2.63 -7.46 18.21
CA THR A 19 3.90 -6.75 18.45
C THR A 19 4.65 -6.39 17.17
N ASP A 20 4.19 -6.85 16.01
CA ASP A 20 4.87 -6.62 14.74
C ASP A 20 4.40 -5.29 14.14
N GLU A 21 5.32 -4.55 13.53
CA GLU A 21 4.99 -3.41 12.66
C GLU A 21 3.97 -3.86 11.61
N LYS A 22 2.87 -3.12 11.47
CA LYS A 22 1.87 -3.44 10.45
C LYS A 22 2.41 -2.98 9.11
N ARG A 23 2.42 -3.90 8.14
CA ARG A 23 2.86 -3.64 6.78
C ARG A 23 1.75 -4.00 5.82
N MET A 24 1.58 -3.20 4.78
CA MET A 24 0.74 -3.56 3.63
C MET A 24 1.52 -3.45 2.34
N VAL A 25 1.05 -4.16 1.33
CA VAL A 25 1.57 -4.07 -0.03
C VAL A 25 1.02 -2.81 -0.69
N VAL A 26 1.81 -2.21 -1.57
CA VAL A 26 1.32 -1.09 -2.38
C VAL A 26 0.45 -1.65 -3.50
N ILE A 27 -0.81 -1.21 -3.56
CA ILE A 27 -1.78 -1.60 -4.60
C ILE A 27 -1.95 -0.41 -5.53
N LEU A 28 -1.61 -0.60 -6.81
CA LEU A 28 -1.81 0.40 -7.85
C LEU A 28 -3.18 0.21 -8.50
N LYS A 29 -3.87 1.32 -8.80
CA LYS A 29 -5.02 1.30 -9.70
C LYS A 29 -4.54 1.12 -11.15
N PRO A 30 -5.34 0.53 -12.05
CA PRO A 30 -4.95 0.31 -13.44
C PRO A 30 -4.44 1.58 -14.15
N GLU A 31 -5.03 2.74 -13.84
CA GLU A 31 -4.66 4.02 -14.43
C GLU A 31 -3.26 4.51 -14.00
N GLN A 32 -2.70 3.94 -12.93
CA GLN A 32 -1.38 4.28 -12.40
C GLN A 32 -0.26 3.40 -12.97
N PHE A 33 -0.58 2.33 -13.72
CA PHE A 33 0.41 1.34 -14.15
C PHE A 33 1.49 1.93 -15.06
N GLU A 34 1.09 2.64 -16.12
CA GLU A 34 2.04 3.28 -17.04
C GLU A 34 2.91 4.32 -16.31
N GLY A 35 2.29 5.14 -15.46
CA GLY A 35 3.00 6.13 -14.65
C GLY A 35 4.04 5.49 -13.74
N TRP A 36 3.70 4.36 -13.09
CA TRP A 36 4.62 3.61 -12.25
C TRP A 36 5.79 3.01 -13.03
N LEU A 37 5.51 2.35 -14.17
CA LEU A 37 6.52 1.66 -14.97
C LEU A 37 7.54 2.62 -15.59
N GLN A 38 7.14 3.88 -15.84
CA GLN A 38 7.98 4.91 -16.46
C GLN A 38 8.56 5.91 -15.45
N ALA A 39 8.16 5.85 -14.17
CA ALA A 39 8.59 6.83 -13.18
C ALA A 39 10.11 6.74 -12.90
N PRO A 40 10.85 7.86 -12.94
CA PRO A 40 12.20 7.89 -12.43
C PRO A 40 12.19 7.70 -10.90
N ALA A 41 13.29 7.22 -10.34
CA ALA A 41 13.43 6.98 -8.89
C ALA A 41 13.02 8.18 -8.02
N THR A 42 13.26 9.41 -8.50
CA THR A 42 12.87 10.65 -7.83
C THR A 42 11.36 10.85 -7.67
N ARG A 43 10.54 10.19 -8.50
CA ARG A 43 9.06 10.26 -8.47
C ARG A 43 8.39 8.95 -8.05
N SER A 44 9.09 7.82 -8.08
CA SER A 44 8.51 6.51 -7.73
C SER A 44 7.92 6.48 -6.31
N MET A 45 8.43 7.29 -5.38
CA MET A 45 7.91 7.41 -4.01
C MET A 45 6.47 7.91 -3.95
N GLU A 46 6.00 8.68 -4.94
CA GLU A 46 4.64 9.22 -4.99
C GLU A 46 3.58 8.11 -5.09
N PHE A 47 3.95 6.94 -5.62
CA PHE A 47 3.08 5.78 -5.78
C PHE A 47 2.95 4.95 -4.50
N LEU A 48 3.81 5.16 -3.49
CA LEU A 48 3.86 4.35 -2.27
C LEU A 48 2.84 4.83 -1.23
N GLN A 49 1.56 4.75 -1.59
CA GLN A 49 0.44 5.21 -0.77
C GLN A 49 -0.40 4.03 -0.24
N PRO A 50 -0.99 4.14 0.96
CA PRO A 50 -1.97 3.17 1.44
C PRO A 50 -3.18 3.12 0.51
N PHE A 51 -3.59 1.92 0.11
CA PHE A 51 -4.82 1.74 -0.64
C PHE A 51 -6.04 1.97 0.27
N PRO A 52 -7.10 2.66 -0.18
CA PRO A 52 -8.26 2.95 0.67
C PRO A 52 -8.92 1.68 1.22
N ALA A 53 -9.27 1.69 2.52
CA ALA A 53 -9.85 0.53 3.19
C ALA A 53 -11.20 0.12 2.60
N GLU A 54 -11.96 1.09 2.07
CA GLU A 54 -13.26 0.88 1.44
C GLU A 54 -13.17 0.06 0.14
N GLY A 55 -11.99 0.05 -0.49
CA GLY A 55 -11.70 -0.76 -1.68
C GLY A 55 -11.20 -2.17 -1.36
N LEU A 56 -11.11 -2.55 -0.08
CA LEU A 56 -10.63 -3.85 0.37
C LEU A 56 -11.75 -4.61 1.08
N ARG A 57 -11.74 -5.94 0.94
CA ARG A 57 -12.65 -6.83 1.67
C ARG A 57 -11.85 -7.98 2.26
N ALA A 58 -12.01 -8.18 3.57
CA ALA A 58 -11.55 -9.35 4.30
C ALA A 58 -12.77 -10.24 4.60
N GLY A 59 -12.58 -11.56 4.57
CA GLY A 59 -13.62 -12.56 4.79
C GLY A 59 -13.11 -13.74 5.60
#